data_AF-A0A933SKG5-F1
#
_entry.id   AF-A0A933SKG5-F1
#
_cell.length_a   1.000
_cell.length_b   1.000
_cell.length_c   1.000
_cell.angle_alpha   90.00
_cell.angle_beta   90.00
_cell.angle_gamma   90.00
#
_symmetry.space_group_name_H-M   'P 1'
#
loop_
_entity.id
_entity.type
_entity.pdbx_description
1 polymer ?
#
loop_
_entity_poly.entity_id
_entity_poly.type
_entity_poly.pdbx_seq_one_letter_code
_entity_poly.pdbx_strand_id
1 'polypeptide(L)'
;MPDRALLRERLESVLEALERIPRRCADIRSAGDFTKSEQGKERLDGICMVLIAVGEAFKRIDRKTEGKLLAGYPEVEWAGVKGVRDVIAHGYFEVDVEEVFSICQTDVPVLIKTVRRMIEDLR
;
A
#
# COMPACT_ATOMS: atom_id res chain seq x y z
N MET A 1 -25.44 -6.80 3.17
CA MET A 1 -24.14 -7.25 2.62
C MET A 1 -23.56 -6.08 1.81
N PRO A 2 -22.26 -5.76 1.95
CA PRO A 2 -21.63 -4.81 1.04
C PRO A 2 -21.85 -5.30 -0.40
N ASP A 3 -22.21 -4.40 -1.29
CA ASP A 3 -22.34 -4.71 -2.71
C ASP A 3 -21.02 -5.31 -3.20
N ARG A 4 -21.05 -6.60 -3.57
CA ARG A 4 -19.88 -7.39 -3.97
C ARG A 4 -19.19 -6.75 -5.18
N ALA A 5 -19.96 -6.13 -6.09
CA ALA A 5 -19.42 -5.41 -7.24
C ALA A 5 -18.67 -4.14 -6.80
N LEU A 6 -19.27 -3.35 -5.89
CA LEU A 6 -18.61 -2.16 -5.34
C LEU A 6 -17.36 -2.48 -4.52
N LEU A 7 -17.35 -3.61 -3.80
CA LEU A 7 -16.17 -4.08 -3.07
C LEU A 7 -15.05 -4.46 -4.05
N ARG A 8 -15.39 -5.16 -5.12
CA ARG A 8 -14.45 -5.55 -6.17
C ARG A 8 -13.82 -4.32 -6.85
N GLU A 9 -14.63 -3.36 -7.28
CA GLU A 9 -14.17 -2.12 -7.92
C GLU A 9 -13.16 -1.36 -7.03
N ARG A 10 -13.40 -1.35 -5.70
CA ARG A 10 -12.49 -0.75 -4.72
C ARG A 10 -11.15 -1.49 -4.65
N LEU A 11 -11.19 -2.82 -4.65
CA LEU A 11 -9.97 -3.63 -4.64
C LEU A 11 -9.19 -3.47 -5.95
N GLU A 12 -9.86 -3.40 -7.09
CA GLU A 12 -9.25 -3.14 -8.40
C GLU A 12 -8.57 -1.75 -8.42
N SER A 13 -9.22 -0.72 -7.88
CA SER A 13 -8.64 0.62 -7.73
C SER A 13 -7.40 0.63 -6.83
N VAL A 14 -7.44 -0.13 -5.72
CA VAL A 14 -6.30 -0.28 -4.81
C VAL A 14 -5.15 -1.02 -5.47
N LEU A 15 -5.45 -2.08 -6.22
CA LEU A 15 -4.46 -2.84 -6.98
C LEU A 15 -3.75 -1.95 -8.00
N GLU A 16 -4.50 -1.17 -8.77
CA GLU A 16 -3.93 -0.24 -9.76
C GLU A 16 -2.99 0.78 -9.10
N ALA A 17 -3.37 1.31 -7.93
CA ALA A 17 -2.53 2.23 -7.18
C ALA A 17 -1.24 1.55 -6.70
N LEU A 18 -1.34 0.35 -6.12
CA LEU A 18 -0.20 -0.42 -5.63
C LEU A 18 0.80 -0.77 -6.73
N GLU A 19 0.32 -1.15 -7.92
CA GLU A 19 1.17 -1.50 -9.06
C GLU A 19 2.00 -0.31 -9.62
N ARG A 20 1.68 0.92 -9.23
CA ARG A 20 2.49 2.11 -9.55
C ARG A 20 3.77 2.20 -8.71
N ILE A 21 3.78 1.62 -7.50
CA ILE A 21 4.93 1.71 -6.59
C ILE A 21 6.17 0.98 -7.17
N PRO A 22 6.09 -0.30 -7.59
CA PRO A 22 7.25 -0.99 -8.17
C PRO A 22 7.83 -0.27 -9.40
N ARG A 23 6.97 0.35 -10.23
CA ARG A 23 7.40 1.12 -11.39
C ARG A 23 8.21 2.37 -11.00
N ARG A 24 7.84 3.03 -9.90
CA ARG A 24 8.55 4.20 -9.35
C ARG A 24 9.85 3.82 -8.64
N CYS A 25 9.94 2.59 -8.13
CA CYS A 25 11.13 2.04 -7.49
C CYS A 25 12.12 1.36 -8.46
N ALA A 26 11.80 1.25 -9.76
CA ALA A 26 12.57 0.44 -10.70
C ALA A 26 14.07 0.80 -10.79
N ASP A 27 14.41 2.09 -10.67
CA ASP A 27 15.81 2.57 -10.70
C ASP A 27 16.39 2.83 -9.30
N ILE A 28 15.63 2.60 -8.24
CA ILE A 28 16.03 2.84 -6.85
C ILE A 28 16.64 1.54 -6.31
N ARG A 29 17.96 1.55 -6.05
CA ARG A 29 18.71 0.37 -5.60
C ARG A 29 18.88 0.34 -4.09
N SER A 30 18.74 1.48 -3.44
CA SER A 30 18.87 1.67 -1.99
C SER A 30 17.99 2.83 -1.54
N ALA A 31 17.64 2.88 -0.25
CA ALA A 31 16.92 4.01 0.34
C ALA A 31 17.63 5.35 0.08
N GLY A 32 18.96 5.36 0.15
CA GLY A 32 19.77 6.54 -0.16
C GLY A 32 19.60 7.07 -1.59
N ASP A 33 19.11 6.28 -2.55
CA ASP A 33 18.86 6.77 -3.91
C ASP A 33 17.66 7.73 -3.98
N PHE A 34 16.72 7.65 -3.03
CA PHE A 34 15.63 8.62 -2.93
C PHE A 34 16.12 10.02 -2.54
N THR A 35 17.20 10.14 -1.77
CA THR A 35 17.64 11.45 -1.24
C THR A 35 18.75 12.09 -2.07
N LYS A 36 19.34 11.36 -3.03
CA LYS A 36 20.44 11.82 -3.90
C LYS A 36 20.05 12.88 -4.94
N SER A 37 18.77 13.00 -5.29
CA SER A 37 18.30 13.97 -6.28
C SER A 37 16.88 14.44 -5.95
N GLU A 38 16.51 15.61 -6.46
CA GLU A 38 15.13 16.12 -6.32
C GLU A 38 14.11 15.16 -6.95
N GLN A 39 14.45 14.53 -8.07
CA GLN A 39 13.62 13.50 -8.70
C GLN A 39 13.44 12.26 -7.80
N GLY A 40 14.47 11.88 -7.05
CA GLY A 40 14.38 10.81 -6.05
C GLY A 40 13.40 11.18 -4.93
N LYS A 41 13.47 12.41 -4.44
CA LYS A 41 12.58 12.92 -3.38
C LYS A 41 11.13 13.00 -3.86
N GLU A 42 10.90 13.53 -5.06
CA GLU A 42 9.57 13.54 -5.69
C GLU A 42 8.98 12.13 -5.86
N ARG A 43 9.83 11.14 -6.19
CA ARG A 43 9.40 9.73 -6.26
C ARG A 43 9.01 9.21 -4.88
N LEU A 44 9.81 9.49 -3.84
CA LEU A 44 9.54 9.11 -2.46
C LEU A 44 8.20 9.70 -1.99
N ASP A 45 7.99 11.01 -2.18
CA ASP A 45 6.74 11.69 -1.85
C ASP A 45 5.55 11.04 -2.57
N GLY A 46 5.70 10.76 -3.85
CA GLY A 46 4.69 10.07 -4.65
C GLY A 46 4.37 8.66 -4.16
N ILE A 47 5.36 7.91 -3.68
CA ILE A 47 5.19 6.58 -3.09
C ILE A 47 4.46 6.69 -1.74
N CYS A 48 4.91 7.58 -0.86
CA CYS A 48 4.28 7.85 0.43
C CYS A 48 2.79 8.18 0.26
N MET A 49 2.45 9.03 -0.71
CA MET A 49 1.05 9.37 -1.01
C MET A 49 0.22 8.15 -1.45
N VAL A 50 0.80 7.25 -2.25
CA VAL A 50 0.11 6.01 -2.64
C VAL A 50 -0.08 5.09 -1.44
N LEU A 51 0.94 4.91 -0.60
CA LEU A 51 0.86 4.09 0.61
C LEU A 51 -0.24 4.59 1.56
N ILE A 52 -0.29 5.90 1.81
CA ILE A 52 -1.36 6.53 2.62
C ILE A 52 -2.74 6.26 2.01
N ALA A 53 -2.91 6.46 0.70
CA ALA A 53 -4.18 6.26 0.02
C ALA A 53 -4.65 4.80 0.11
N VAL A 54 -3.73 3.84 -0.03
CA VAL A 54 -3.97 2.40 0.10
C VAL A 54 -4.39 2.05 1.53
N GLY A 55 -3.67 2.53 2.54
CA GLY A 55 -4.02 2.28 3.94
C GLY A 55 -5.42 2.78 4.29
N GLU A 56 -5.77 3.99 3.84
CA GLU A 56 -7.12 4.55 4.00
C GLU A 56 -8.18 3.76 3.23
N ALA A 57 -7.87 3.23 2.04
CA ALA A 57 -8.78 2.37 1.31
C ALA A 57 -9.06 1.07 2.08
N PHE A 58 -8.03 0.43 2.64
CA PHE A 58 -8.20 -0.77 3.45
C PHE A 58 -8.94 -0.52 4.76
N LYS A 59 -8.73 0.61 5.45
CA LYS A 59 -9.57 1.00 6.61
C LYS A 59 -11.04 1.04 6.24
N ARG A 60 -11.38 1.62 5.09
CA ARG A 60 -12.77 1.69 4.60
C ARG A 60 -13.33 0.32 4.22
N ILE A 61 -12.53 -0.53 3.58
CA ILE A 61 -12.91 -1.91 3.23
C ILE A 61 -13.17 -2.73 4.50
N ASP A 62 -12.25 -2.66 5.46
CA ASP A 62 -12.33 -3.33 6.77
C ASP A 62 -13.62 -2.94 7.51
N ARG A 63 -13.90 -1.63 7.60
CA ARG A 63 -15.13 -1.12 8.21
C ARG A 63 -16.39 -1.61 7.49
N LYS A 64 -16.40 -1.63 6.16
CA LYS A 64 -17.56 -2.07 5.35
C LYS A 64 -17.81 -3.57 5.38
N THR A 65 -16.75 -4.35 5.62
CA THR A 65 -16.81 -5.81 5.68
C THR A 65 -16.84 -6.33 7.11
N GLU A 66 -16.87 -5.44 8.11
CA GLU A 66 -16.82 -5.76 9.54
C GLU A 66 -15.60 -6.65 9.89
N GLY A 67 -14.47 -6.41 9.22
CA GLY A 67 -13.24 -7.19 9.39
C GLY A 67 -13.25 -8.60 8.76
N LYS A 68 -14.39 -9.06 8.23
CA LYS A 68 -14.54 -10.44 7.75
C LYS A 68 -13.74 -10.72 6.49
N LEU A 69 -13.57 -9.73 5.61
CA LEU A 69 -12.81 -9.92 4.37
C LEU A 69 -11.32 -10.09 4.67
N LEU A 70 -10.72 -9.15 5.40
CA LEU A 70 -9.27 -9.13 5.64
C LEU A 70 -8.82 -10.32 6.49
N ALA A 71 -9.67 -10.80 7.41
CA ALA A 71 -9.40 -12.01 8.19
C ALA A 71 -9.17 -13.27 7.34
N GLY A 72 -9.64 -13.31 6.08
CA GLY A 72 -9.39 -14.41 5.14
C GLY A 72 -7.99 -14.41 4.51
N TYR A 73 -7.17 -13.39 4.78
CA TYR A 73 -5.86 -13.19 4.15
C TYR A 73 -4.80 -12.86 5.21
N PRO A 74 -4.46 -13.83 6.10
CA PRO A 74 -3.59 -13.60 7.25
C PRO A 74 -2.11 -13.41 6.90
N GLU A 75 -1.71 -13.62 5.64
CA GLU A 75 -0.34 -13.36 5.19
C GLU A 75 0.04 -11.87 5.14
N VAL A 76 -0.95 -10.98 5.23
CA VAL A 76 -0.74 -9.53 5.28
C VAL A 76 -1.02 -9.03 6.68
N GLU A 77 -0.08 -8.24 7.21
CA GLU A 77 -0.23 -7.55 8.48
C GLU A 77 -1.14 -6.31 8.30
N TRP A 78 -2.45 -6.52 8.40
CA TRP A 78 -3.46 -5.50 8.08
C TRP A 78 -3.46 -4.30 9.03
N ALA A 79 -2.98 -4.45 10.28
CA ALA A 79 -2.91 -3.32 11.20
C ALA A 79 -1.84 -2.32 10.72
N GLY A 80 -0.67 -2.81 10.30
CA GLY A 80 0.38 -2.02 9.68
C GLY A 80 -0.05 -1.38 8.36
N VAL A 81 -0.70 -2.13 7.47
CA VAL A 81 -1.23 -1.55 6.20
C VAL A 81 -2.20 -0.40 6.48
N LYS A 82 -3.09 -0.54 7.46
CA LYS A 82 -4.02 0.54 7.86
C LYS A 82 -3.27 1.67 8.57
N GLY A 83 -2.25 1.35 9.37
CA GLY A 83 -1.44 2.29 10.15
C GLY A 83 -0.35 3.02 9.37
N VAL A 84 -0.13 2.72 8.08
CA VAL A 84 0.98 3.25 7.29
C VAL A 84 1.03 4.78 7.23
N ARG A 85 -0.13 5.44 7.33
CA ARG A 85 -0.18 6.91 7.43
C ARG A 85 0.47 7.40 8.72
N ASP A 86 0.24 6.73 9.84
CA ASP A 86 0.77 7.16 11.12
C ASP A 86 2.30 6.99 11.13
N VAL A 87 2.82 5.94 10.49
CA VAL A 87 4.26 5.74 10.25
C VAL A 87 4.83 6.88 9.38
N ILE A 88 4.21 7.18 8.24
CA ILE A 88 4.72 8.20 7.30
C ILE A 88 4.55 9.63 7.83
N ALA A 89 3.43 9.93 8.52
CA ALA A 89 3.09 11.29 8.93
C ALA A 89 3.76 11.73 10.24
N HIS A 90 3.99 10.82 11.18
CA HIS A 90 4.69 11.15 12.43
C HIS A 90 6.16 11.49 12.18
N GLY A 91 6.70 11.02 11.05
CA GLY A 91 8.04 11.32 10.58
C GLY A 91 8.08 12.18 9.33
N TYR A 92 7.11 13.00 8.91
CA TYR A 92 7.21 13.67 7.58
C TYR A 92 8.50 14.51 7.37
N PHE A 93 9.17 14.95 8.45
CA PHE A 93 10.52 15.56 8.41
C PHE A 93 11.68 14.59 8.72
N GLU A 94 11.37 13.40 9.25
CA GLU A 94 12.27 12.30 9.64
C GLU A 94 11.80 10.97 9.03
N VAL A 95 11.27 10.97 7.79
CA VAL A 95 10.67 9.77 7.21
C VAL A 95 11.82 8.79 7.11
N ASP A 96 11.68 7.64 7.75
CA ASP A 96 12.70 6.61 7.62
C ASP A 96 12.61 6.07 6.20
N VAL A 97 13.46 6.64 5.33
CA VAL A 97 13.55 6.28 3.92
C VAL A 97 13.92 4.80 3.78
N GLU A 98 14.64 4.22 4.75
CA GLU A 98 14.92 2.78 4.80
C GLU A 98 13.64 1.99 5.05
N GLU A 99 12.78 2.45 5.96
CA GLU A 99 11.48 1.81 6.21
C GLU A 99 10.57 1.87 4.97
N VAL A 100 10.44 3.04 4.33
CA VAL A 100 9.64 3.17 3.10
C VAL A 100 10.20 2.31 1.97
N PHE A 101 11.52 2.28 1.81
CA PHE A 101 12.17 1.42 0.82
C PHE A 101 11.92 -0.06 1.12
N SER A 102 12.02 -0.48 2.38
CA SER A 102 11.72 -1.84 2.82
C SER A 102 10.27 -2.21 2.48
N ILE A 103 9.29 -1.40 2.86
CA ILE A 103 7.87 -1.61 2.54
C ILE A 103 7.67 -1.79 1.03
N CYS A 104 8.35 -0.98 0.20
CA CYS A 104 8.26 -1.09 -1.26
C CYS A 104 8.80 -2.42 -1.80
N GLN A 105 9.85 -2.98 -1.19
CA GLN A 105 10.51 -4.19 -1.67
C GLN A 105 9.91 -5.47 -1.09
N THR A 106 9.41 -5.44 0.15
CA THR A 106 8.94 -6.64 0.86
C THR A 106 7.42 -6.71 0.88
N ASP A 107 6.76 -5.65 1.33
CA ASP A 107 5.35 -5.71 1.71
C ASP A 107 4.43 -5.40 0.53
N VAL A 108 4.79 -4.42 -0.30
CA VAL A 108 4.01 -4.06 -1.49
C VAL A 108 3.82 -5.23 -2.46
N PRO A 109 4.85 -6.04 -2.79
CA PRO A 109 4.66 -7.21 -3.65
C PRO A 109 3.71 -8.26 -3.05
N VAL A 110 3.82 -8.51 -1.74
CA VAL A 110 2.92 -9.43 -1.01
C VAL A 110 1.48 -8.90 -1.03
N LEU A 111 1.31 -7.60 -0.80
CA LEU A 111 0.02 -6.94 -0.82
C LEU A 111 -0.62 -6.98 -2.21
N ILE A 112 0.13 -6.70 -3.28
CA ILE A 112 -0.34 -6.82 -4.68
C ILE A 112 -0.86 -8.24 -4.96
N LYS A 113 -0.07 -9.26 -4.60
CA LYS A 113 -0.46 -10.67 -4.80
C LYS A 113 -1.73 -11.00 -4.04
N THR A 114 -1.83 -10.54 -2.79
CA THR A 114 -2.99 -10.79 -1.92
C THR A 114 -4.24 -10.12 -2.45
N VAL A 115 -4.16 -8.86 -2.90
CA VAL A 115 -5.30 -8.13 -3.48
C VAL A 115 -5.78 -8.76 -4.78
N ARG A 116 -4.87 -9.23 -5.64
CA ARG A 116 -5.25 -10.02 -6.83
C ARG A 116 -6.05 -11.26 -6.44
N ARG A 117 -5.59 -12.01 -5.44
CA ARG A 117 -6.33 -13.16 -4.91
C ARG A 117 -7.70 -12.76 -4.38
N MET A 118 -7.81 -11.67 -3.61
CA MET A 118 -9.10 -11.14 -3.14
C MET A 118 -10.09 -10.87 -4.29
N ILE A 119 -9.62 -10.25 -5.37
CA ILE A 119 -10.45 -9.95 -6.55
C ILE A 119 -10.90 -11.24 -7.26
N GLU A 120 -10.05 -12.27 -7.28
CA GLU A 120 -10.36 -13.58 -7.84
C GLU A 120 -11.37 -14.34 -6.99
N ASP A 121 -11.22 -14.35 -5.66
CA ASP A 121 -12.16 -15.00 -4.72
C ASP A 121 -13.54 -14.31 -4.71
N LEU A 122 -13.58 -13.03 -5.09
CA LEU A 122 -14.83 -12.28 -5.28
C LEU A 122 -15.50 -12.50 -6.64
N ARG A 123 -14.96 -13.37 -7.51
CA ARG A 123 -15.64 -13.81 -8.74
C ARG A 123 -16.88 -14.66 -8.47
#